data_AF-A0A3A5N5F8-F1
#
_entry.id   AF-A0A3A5N5F8-F1
#
_cell.length_a   1.000
_cell.length_b   1.000
_cell.length_c   1.000
_cell.angle_alpha   90.00
_cell.angle_beta   90.00
_cell.angle_gamma   90.00
#
_symmetry.space_group_name_H-M   'P 1'
#
loop_
_entity.id
_entity.type
_entity.pdbx_description
1 polymer ?
#
loop_
_entity_poly.entity_id
_entity_poly.type
_entity_poly.pdbx_seq_one_letter_code
_entity_poly.pdbx_strand_id
1 'polypeptide(L)'
;MTRVWLTEWEWACCGDAFAIGDEVDFGIETRTPHAALADMLGPELFAAVEAMESHHEEEFTDRVRGRVVAVYEVTRDVIKRWSLRRPSHGAPPESIKAADGDEWAEVGREFGNGAFLARSPPRYMIEIEPVTNSARLTSAQGVRLRIDDDDEPLPRVEGTAVPPPEQRRRSPEGWLVDVEEHA
;
A
#
# COMPACT_ATOMS: atom_id res chain seq x y z
N MET A 1 2.51 17.11 21.93
CA MET A 1 2.53 16.85 20.48
C MET A 1 2.73 15.37 20.32
N THR A 2 1.89 14.74 19.52
CA THR A 2 1.91 13.31 19.28
C THR A 2 2.07 13.05 17.79
N ARG A 3 3.07 12.25 17.41
CA ARG A 3 3.29 11.84 16.02
C ARG A 3 2.58 10.51 15.74
N VAL A 4 1.59 10.59 14.85
CA VAL A 4 0.70 9.50 14.49
C VAL A 4 1.06 8.97 13.10
N TRP A 5 1.12 7.65 12.97
CA TRP A 5 1.23 6.96 11.69
C TRP A 5 -0.16 6.66 11.13
N LEU A 6 -0.38 7.06 9.88
CA LEU A 6 -1.60 6.80 9.11
C LEU A 6 -1.25 5.91 7.91
N THR A 7 -1.90 4.75 7.78
CA THR A 7 -1.63 3.83 6.66
C THR A 7 -2.19 4.39 5.34
N GLU A 8 -1.49 4.17 4.22
CA GLU A 8 -2.00 4.55 2.91
C GLU A 8 -3.36 3.89 2.63
N TRP A 9 -3.48 2.59 2.89
CA TRP A 9 -4.65 1.79 2.52
C TRP A 9 -5.94 2.25 3.20
N GLU A 10 -5.93 2.42 4.52
CA GLU A 10 -7.13 2.80 5.27
C GLU A 10 -7.60 4.20 4.88
N TRP A 11 -6.64 5.10 4.72
CA TRP A 11 -6.90 6.48 4.33
C TRP A 11 -7.29 6.60 2.85
N ALA A 12 -6.78 5.75 1.97
CA ALA A 12 -7.23 5.68 0.58
C ALA A 12 -8.67 5.15 0.46
N CYS A 13 -9.08 4.23 1.32
CA CYS A 13 -10.40 3.62 1.28
C CYS A 13 -11.48 4.57 1.84
N CYS A 14 -11.29 5.06 3.07
CA CYS A 14 -12.36 5.75 3.82
C CYS A 14 -11.90 7.05 4.52
N GLY A 15 -10.60 7.36 4.56
CA GLY A 15 -10.08 8.54 5.24
C GLY A 15 -10.56 9.87 4.64
N ASP A 16 -11.09 10.75 5.50
CA ASP A 16 -11.49 12.11 5.15
C ASP A 16 -10.27 13.02 4.94
N ALA A 17 -10.27 13.84 3.90
CA ALA A 17 -9.16 14.77 3.68
C ALA A 17 -9.08 15.83 4.79
N PHE A 18 -7.86 16.17 5.22
CA PHE A 18 -7.58 17.23 6.17
C PHE A 18 -6.24 17.92 5.87
N ALA A 19 -6.07 19.13 6.37
CA ALA A 19 -4.90 19.97 6.17
C ALA A 19 -4.21 20.33 7.50
N ILE A 20 -2.99 20.87 7.39
CA ILE A 20 -2.33 21.53 8.51
C ILE A 20 -3.22 22.66 9.02
N GLY A 21 -3.46 22.67 10.33
CA GLY A 21 -4.34 23.60 11.02
C GLY A 21 -5.73 23.06 11.27
N ASP A 22 -6.13 21.93 10.69
CA ASP A 22 -7.43 21.32 10.97
C ASP A 22 -7.44 20.62 12.33
N GLU A 23 -8.64 20.49 12.89
CA GLU A 23 -8.90 19.70 14.09
C GLU A 23 -9.16 18.24 13.69
N VAL A 24 -8.49 17.31 14.35
CA VAL A 24 -8.60 15.88 14.11
C VAL A 24 -8.91 15.12 15.39
N ASP A 25 -9.57 13.97 15.23
CA ASP A 25 -9.84 13.02 16.29
C ASP A 25 -9.55 11.61 15.75
N PHE A 26 -8.35 11.09 16.02
CA PHE A 26 -7.87 9.82 15.48
C PHE A 26 -8.10 8.66 16.44
N GLY A 27 -8.53 7.50 15.91
CA GLY A 27 -8.70 6.26 16.66
C GLY A 27 -7.38 5.52 16.73
N ILE A 28 -6.84 5.33 17.93
CA ILE A 28 -5.51 4.75 18.07
C ILE A 28 -5.62 3.24 18.26
N GLU A 29 -5.15 2.49 17.26
CA GLU A 29 -5.01 1.04 17.34
C GLU A 29 -4.00 0.67 18.43
N THR A 30 -2.84 1.34 18.43
CA THR A 30 -1.77 1.05 19.37
C THR A 30 -0.83 2.23 19.57
N ARG A 31 -0.39 2.42 20.82
CA ARG A 31 0.73 3.31 21.20
C ARG A 31 2.09 2.61 21.14
N THR A 32 2.10 1.32 20.80
CA THR A 32 3.30 0.52 20.61
C THR A 32 3.33 0.03 19.15
N PRO A 33 3.93 0.80 18.24
CA PRO A 33 3.90 0.49 16.82
C PRO A 33 4.50 -0.89 16.50
N HIS A 34 3.94 -1.57 15.51
CA HIS A 34 4.37 -2.93 15.15
C HIS A 34 5.77 -2.96 14.55
N ALA A 35 6.53 -4.05 14.80
CA ALA A 35 7.89 -4.21 14.28
C ALA A 35 7.98 -4.14 12.74
N ALA A 36 6.93 -4.56 12.03
CA ALA A 36 6.87 -4.44 10.57
C ALA A 36 6.92 -2.97 10.09
N LEU A 37 6.46 -2.02 10.90
CA LEU A 37 6.59 -0.60 10.60
C LEU A 37 8.06 -0.14 10.70
N ALA A 38 8.85 -0.74 11.59
CA ALA A 38 10.28 -0.43 11.71
C ALA A 38 11.06 -0.87 10.46
N ASP A 39 10.72 -2.01 9.87
CA ASP A 39 11.33 -2.47 8.62
C ASP A 39 11.03 -1.52 7.44
N MET A 40 9.84 -0.89 7.46
CA MET A 40 9.41 0.06 6.44
C MET A 40 10.05 1.43 6.64
N LEU A 41 9.94 2.03 7.83
CA LEU A 41 10.40 3.39 8.12
C LEU A 41 11.90 3.49 8.37
N GLY A 42 12.53 2.40 8.77
CA GLY A 42 13.86 2.42 9.37
C GLY A 42 13.83 2.90 10.83
N PRO A 43 14.90 2.64 11.59
CA PRO A 43 14.91 2.79 13.05
C PRO A 43 14.75 4.23 13.52
N GLU A 44 15.32 5.20 12.79
CA GLU A 44 15.27 6.61 13.19
C GLU A 44 13.86 7.20 13.11
N LEU A 45 13.16 6.94 11.99
CA LEU A 45 11.78 7.41 11.81
C LEU A 45 10.81 6.64 12.69
N PHE A 46 11.00 5.32 12.83
CA PHE A 46 10.18 4.47 13.70
C PHE A 46 10.22 4.93 15.16
N ALA A 47 11.39 5.32 15.67
CA ALA A 47 11.54 5.79 17.05
C ALA A 47 10.75 7.07 17.36
N ALA A 48 10.35 7.83 16.33
CA ALA A 48 9.54 9.04 16.48
C ALA A 48 8.03 8.77 16.39
N VAL A 49 7.59 7.55 16.06
CA VAL A 49 6.17 7.21 15.97
C VAL A 49 5.64 6.87 17.37
N GLU A 50 4.66 7.63 17.83
CA GLU A 50 4.09 7.50 19.18
C GLU A 50 2.73 6.79 19.18
N ALA A 51 2.06 6.76 18.02
CA ALA A 51 0.78 6.09 17.84
C ALA A 51 0.60 5.60 16.41
N MET A 52 -0.10 4.48 16.25
CA MET A 52 -0.67 4.04 14.98
C MET A 52 -2.17 4.23 15.02
N GLU A 53 -2.69 4.96 14.04
CA GLU A 53 -4.12 5.11 13.84
C GLU A 53 -4.66 3.89 13.10
N SER A 54 -5.91 3.54 13.39
CA SER A 54 -6.72 2.73 12.49
C SER A 54 -8.01 3.48 12.22
N HIS A 55 -8.36 3.52 10.94
CA HIS A 55 -9.50 4.27 10.46
C HIS A 55 -10.84 3.61 10.84
N HIS A 56 -10.82 2.41 11.42
CA HIS A 56 -11.98 1.86 12.14
C HIS A 56 -12.08 2.47 13.54
N GLU A 57 -12.15 3.79 13.58
CA GLU A 57 -11.98 4.56 14.81
C GLU A 57 -12.96 4.21 15.93
N GLU A 58 -14.17 3.77 15.57
CA GLU A 58 -15.24 3.36 16.50
C GLU A 58 -14.86 2.12 17.32
N GLU A 59 -13.89 1.34 16.86
CA GLU A 59 -13.40 0.14 17.53
C GLU A 59 -12.41 0.47 18.67
N PHE A 60 -11.87 1.70 18.70
CA PHE A 60 -10.78 2.08 19.60
C PHE A 60 -11.20 3.18 20.58
N THR A 61 -10.93 2.93 21.87
CA THR A 61 -11.23 3.89 22.95
C THR A 61 -10.11 4.89 23.17
N ASP A 62 -8.88 4.57 22.75
CA ASP A 62 -7.76 5.51 22.76
C ASP A 62 -7.86 6.46 21.57
N ARG A 63 -7.64 7.75 21.84
CA ARG A 63 -7.83 8.83 20.88
C ARG A 63 -6.66 9.80 20.92
N VAL A 64 -6.30 10.34 19.76
CA VAL A 64 -5.46 11.53 19.64
C VAL A 64 -6.32 12.65 19.09
N ARG A 65 -6.58 13.66 19.93
CA ARG A 65 -7.47 14.80 19.63
C ARG A 65 -6.70 16.08 19.67
N GLY A 66 -6.68 16.82 18.57
CA GLY A 66 -5.89 18.04 18.52
C GLY A 66 -5.84 18.69 17.17
N ARG A 67 -4.96 19.69 17.08
CA ARG A 67 -4.70 20.42 15.85
C ARG A 67 -3.54 19.80 15.10
N VAL A 68 -3.71 19.60 13.79
CA VAL A 68 -2.63 19.15 12.91
C VAL A 68 -1.61 20.27 12.75
N VAL A 69 -0.34 20.02 13.11
CA VAL A 69 0.74 21.01 13.00
C VAL A 69 1.75 20.68 11.90
N ALA A 70 1.87 19.40 11.52
CA ALA A 70 2.65 19.00 10.35
C ALA A 70 2.13 17.70 9.75
N VAL A 71 2.30 17.57 8.43
CA VAL A 71 2.01 16.35 7.67
C VAL A 71 3.21 16.02 6.80
N TYR A 72 3.62 14.75 6.83
CA TYR A 72 4.68 14.21 5.98
C TYR A 72 4.16 13.01 5.22
N GLU A 73 4.25 13.07 3.89
CA GLU A 73 4.05 11.91 3.04
C GLU A 73 5.28 11.01 3.17
N VAL A 74 5.02 9.73 3.46
CA VAL A 74 6.06 8.71 3.58
C VAL A 74 6.09 7.88 2.32
N THR A 75 7.26 7.86 1.69
CA THR A 75 7.51 7.07 0.49
C THR A 75 8.70 6.16 0.71
N ARG A 76 8.69 4.97 0.11
CA ARG A 76 9.85 4.06 0.09
C ARG A 76 10.19 3.64 -1.33
N ASP A 77 11.43 3.21 -1.54
CA ASP A 77 11.79 2.56 -2.78
C ASP A 77 11.32 1.11 -2.77
N VAL A 78 10.77 0.67 -3.91
CA VAL A 78 10.37 -0.70 -4.18
C VAL A 78 11.01 -1.19 -5.48
N ILE A 79 11.29 -2.48 -5.53
CA ILE A 79 11.76 -3.17 -6.71
C ILE A 79 10.58 -3.94 -7.29
N LYS A 80 10.14 -3.55 -8.49
CA LYS A 80 9.13 -4.28 -9.26
C LYS A 80 9.83 -5.28 -10.18
N ARG A 81 9.50 -6.57 -10.02
CA ARG A 81 9.96 -7.67 -10.88
C ARG A 81 8.78 -8.34 -11.57
N TRP A 82 9.01 -8.88 -12.76
CA TRP A 82 8.01 -9.64 -13.50
C TRP A 82 8.42 -11.11 -13.48
N SER A 83 7.68 -11.93 -12.74
CA SER A 83 7.86 -13.37 -12.73
C SER A 83 6.86 -14.04 -13.67
N LEU A 84 7.26 -15.14 -14.30
CA LEU A 84 6.33 -15.92 -15.11
C LEU A 84 5.27 -16.49 -14.17
N ARG A 85 4.00 -16.19 -14.45
CA ARG A 85 2.90 -16.75 -13.67
C ARG A 85 2.97 -18.27 -13.77
N ARG A 86 3.05 -18.99 -12.65
CA ARG A 86 2.94 -20.46 -12.63
C ARG A 86 1.58 -20.88 -12.09
N PRO A 87 1.03 -22.04 -12.51
CA PRO A 87 -0.03 -22.70 -11.76
C PRO A 87 0.42 -22.77 -10.29
N SER A 88 -0.43 -22.36 -9.34
CA SER A 88 -0.16 -22.25 -7.88
C SER A 88 0.61 -21.03 -7.33
N HIS A 89 1.02 -20.04 -8.14
CA HIS A 89 1.50 -18.77 -7.55
C HIS A 89 0.41 -18.09 -6.69
N GLY A 90 0.71 -17.89 -5.40
CA GLY A 90 -0.23 -17.34 -4.41
C GLY A 90 -1.05 -18.38 -3.63
N ALA A 91 -0.92 -19.68 -3.98
CA ALA A 91 -1.48 -20.75 -3.18
C ALA A 91 -0.53 -21.11 -2.03
N PRO A 92 -1.03 -21.47 -0.83
CA PRO A 92 -0.20 -21.98 0.25
C PRO A 92 0.68 -23.14 -0.24
N PRO A 93 1.93 -23.28 0.25
CA PRO A 93 2.87 -24.28 -0.23
C PRO A 93 2.33 -25.72 -0.13
N GLU A 94 1.44 -26.02 0.83
CA GLU A 94 0.74 -27.31 0.94
C GLU A 94 -0.25 -27.61 -0.21
N SER A 95 -0.59 -26.62 -1.03
CA SER A 95 -1.59 -26.70 -2.10
C SER A 95 -1.00 -26.99 -3.48
N ILE A 96 0.33 -27.06 -3.58
CA ILE A 96 1.03 -27.29 -4.86
C ILE A 96 0.82 -28.75 -5.27
N LYS A 97 -0.19 -29.01 -6.11
CA LYS A 97 -0.32 -30.27 -6.86
C LYS A 97 -0.18 -30.02 -8.36
N ALA A 98 0.70 -30.83 -8.94
CA ALA A 98 0.90 -31.12 -10.35
C ALA A 98 1.90 -30.26 -11.14
N ALA A 99 2.45 -30.94 -12.16
CA ALA A 99 3.76 -30.79 -12.76
C ALA A 99 3.90 -29.56 -13.67
N ASP A 100 5.16 -29.16 -13.88
CA ASP A 100 5.54 -28.14 -14.86
C ASP A 100 4.86 -28.37 -16.20
N GLY A 101 4.08 -27.39 -16.67
CA GLY A 101 3.82 -27.20 -18.09
C GLY A 101 2.39 -27.32 -18.62
N ASP A 102 1.34 -27.38 -17.79
CA ASP A 102 -0.03 -27.46 -18.34
C ASP A 102 -0.59 -26.09 -18.77
N GLU A 103 -1.23 -26.13 -19.95
CA GLU A 103 -1.90 -25.04 -20.66
C GLU A 103 -3.07 -24.46 -19.84
N TRP A 104 -3.18 -23.13 -19.82
CA TRP A 104 -4.11 -22.42 -18.95
C TRP A 104 -5.57 -22.70 -19.31
N ALA A 105 -6.40 -23.02 -18.32
CA ALA A 105 -7.85 -23.05 -18.48
C ALA A 105 -8.38 -21.61 -18.63
N GLU A 106 -8.95 -21.29 -19.78
CA GLU A 106 -9.62 -20.01 -20.02
C GLU A 106 -10.85 -19.88 -19.11
N VAL A 107 -10.80 -18.96 -18.14
CA VAL A 107 -11.98 -18.64 -17.32
C VAL A 107 -12.87 -17.68 -18.13
N GLY A 108 -13.80 -18.25 -18.90
CA GLY A 108 -14.83 -17.50 -19.61
C GLY A 108 -16.05 -17.22 -18.74
N ARG A 109 -16.60 -16.00 -18.81
CA ARG A 109 -17.96 -15.71 -18.34
C ARG A 109 -18.92 -15.92 -19.52
N GLU A 110 -19.87 -16.83 -19.37
CA GLU A 110 -20.91 -17.09 -20.38
C GLU A 110 -21.87 -15.90 -20.45
N PHE A 111 -21.90 -15.19 -21.58
CA PHE A 111 -23.05 -14.39 -21.97
C PHE A 111 -23.91 -15.31 -22.84
N GLY A 112 -25.18 -15.52 -22.45
CA GLY A 112 -26.10 -16.57 -22.92
C GLY A 112 -26.45 -16.61 -24.41
N ASN A 113 -25.43 -16.73 -25.25
CA ASN A 113 -25.47 -16.74 -26.71
C ASN A 113 -24.19 -17.38 -27.31
N GLY A 114 -23.44 -18.16 -26.51
CA GLY A 114 -22.27 -18.92 -26.97
C GLY A 114 -21.01 -18.09 -27.24
N ALA A 115 -20.97 -16.82 -26.82
CA ALA A 115 -19.81 -15.95 -26.95
C ALA A 115 -19.00 -15.91 -25.65
N PHE A 116 -17.71 -16.26 -25.75
CA PHE A 116 -16.74 -16.19 -24.65
C PHE A 116 -15.82 -14.98 -24.87
N LEU A 117 -15.81 -14.05 -23.92
CA LEU A 117 -14.72 -13.06 -23.79
C LEU A 117 -13.69 -13.65 -22.82
N ALA A 118 -12.79 -14.48 -23.34
CA ALA A 118 -11.62 -14.91 -22.58
C ALA A 118 -10.65 -13.72 -22.52
N ARG A 119 -10.58 -13.03 -21.38
CA ARG A 119 -9.39 -12.24 -21.06
C ARG A 119 -8.38 -13.21 -20.47
N SER A 120 -7.43 -13.65 -21.29
CA SER A 120 -6.28 -14.38 -20.77
C SER A 120 -5.65 -13.53 -19.67
N PRO A 121 -5.44 -14.08 -18.45
CA PRO A 121 -4.71 -13.36 -17.42
C PRO A 121 -3.31 -13.01 -17.94
N PRO A 122 -2.71 -11.90 -17.49
CA PRO A 122 -1.39 -11.50 -17.95
C PRO A 122 -0.38 -12.63 -17.70
N ARG A 123 0.48 -12.87 -18.69
CA ARG A 123 1.52 -13.92 -18.68
C ARG A 123 2.49 -13.79 -17.51
N TYR A 124 2.71 -12.56 -17.05
CA TYR A 124 3.62 -12.22 -15.95
C TYR A 124 2.84 -11.73 -14.73
N MET A 125 3.30 -12.11 -13.55
CA MET A 125 2.90 -11.52 -12.27
C MET A 125 3.92 -10.44 -11.89
N ILE A 126 3.46 -9.38 -11.24
CA ILE A 126 4.33 -8.33 -10.70
C ILE A 126 4.60 -8.67 -9.23
N GLU A 127 5.87 -8.84 -8.91
CA GLU A 127 6.38 -8.94 -7.53
C GLU A 127 6.92 -7.56 -7.13
N ILE A 128 6.52 -7.09 -5.96
CA ILE A 128 6.95 -5.80 -5.41
C ILE A 128 7.74 -6.09 -4.13
N GLU A 129 9.04 -5.88 -4.17
CA GLU A 129 9.92 -6.06 -3.01
C GLU A 129 10.32 -4.70 -2.42
N PRO A 130 10.12 -4.46 -1.11
CA PRO A 130 10.56 -3.22 -0.49
C PRO A 130 12.09 -3.15 -0.39
N VAL A 131 12.64 -1.96 -0.64
CA VAL A 131 14.05 -1.68 -0.35
C VAL A 131 14.16 -1.21 1.09
N THR A 132 14.86 -1.96 1.92
CA THR A 132 15.06 -1.62 3.34
C THR A 132 15.75 -0.28 3.50
N ASN A 133 15.37 0.49 4.53
CA ASN A 133 15.97 1.80 4.87
C ASN A 133 15.92 2.82 3.72
N SER A 134 14.89 2.76 2.87
CA SER A 134 14.71 3.70 1.76
C SER A 134 13.59 4.71 1.99
N ALA A 135 12.96 4.67 3.17
CA ALA A 135 11.90 5.59 3.55
C ALA A 135 12.37 7.04 3.48
N ARG A 136 11.51 7.91 2.94
CA ARG A 136 11.72 9.35 2.86
C ARG A 136 10.44 10.08 3.21
N LEU A 137 10.63 11.19 3.90
CA LEU A 137 9.57 12.13 4.24
C LEU A 137 9.57 13.29 3.26
N THR A 138 8.40 13.59 2.71
CA THR A 138 8.15 14.82 1.96
C THR A 138 7.10 15.62 2.71
N SER A 139 7.39 16.88 3.03
CA SER A 139 6.39 17.74 3.68
C SER A 139 5.18 17.93 2.76
N ALA A 140 3.98 17.77 3.32
CA ALA A 140 2.71 17.93 2.65
C ALA A 140 1.85 18.96 3.40
N GLN A 141 0.90 19.58 2.70
CA GLN A 141 -0.04 20.52 3.33
C GLN A 141 -1.22 19.82 4.03
N GLY A 142 -1.39 18.52 3.78
CA GLY A 142 -2.53 17.74 4.24
C GLY A 142 -2.53 16.33 3.68
N VAL A 143 -3.43 15.49 4.17
CA VAL A 143 -3.64 14.12 3.71
C VAL A 143 -4.71 14.13 2.61
N ARG A 144 -4.48 13.36 1.54
CA ARG A 144 -5.36 13.28 0.33
C ARG A 144 -5.63 14.61 -0.38
N LEU A 145 -4.75 15.60 -0.27
CA LEU A 145 -4.80 16.82 -1.09
C LEU A 145 -4.19 16.64 -2.50
N ARG A 146 -3.69 15.45 -2.84
CA ARG A 146 -3.36 15.03 -4.21
C ARG A 146 -4.39 14.01 -4.68
N ILE A 147 -5.27 14.46 -5.55
CA ILE A 147 -6.05 13.61 -6.44
C ILE A 147 -5.16 13.41 -7.66
N ASP A 148 -4.91 12.15 -8.00
CA ASP A 148 -4.18 11.68 -9.18
C ASP A 148 -2.64 11.82 -9.13
N ASP A 149 -1.96 10.73 -8.77
CA ASP A 149 -0.66 10.39 -9.37
C ASP A 149 -0.69 8.89 -9.71
N ASP A 150 -1.10 8.65 -10.95
CA ASP A 150 -0.60 7.60 -11.83
C ASP A 150 -0.59 6.15 -11.31
N ASP A 151 -1.76 5.52 -11.36
CA ASP A 151 -1.86 4.26 -12.10
C ASP A 151 -1.57 4.55 -13.58
N GLU A 152 -0.30 4.91 -13.89
CA GLU A 152 0.17 4.89 -15.27
C GLU A 152 -0.11 3.47 -15.74
N PRO A 153 -1.04 3.26 -16.72
CA PRO A 153 -1.51 1.94 -17.05
C PRO A 153 -0.28 1.12 -17.41
N LEU A 154 0.01 0.11 -16.58
CA LEU A 154 1.15 -0.77 -16.79
C LEU A 154 1.17 -1.13 -18.28
N PRO A 155 2.30 -0.90 -18.99
CA PRO A 155 2.34 -1.18 -20.41
C PRO A 155 1.85 -2.61 -20.56
N ARG A 156 0.75 -2.79 -21.30
CA ARG A 156 0.24 -4.12 -21.60
C ARG A 156 1.38 -4.81 -22.34
N VAL A 157 2.06 -5.71 -21.66
CA VAL A 157 3.08 -6.55 -22.25
C VAL A 157 2.33 -7.57 -23.11
N GLU A 158 1.78 -7.11 -24.22
CA GLU A 158 1.23 -7.95 -25.27
C GLU A 158 2.42 -8.64 -25.95
N GLY A 159 2.61 -9.92 -25.64
CA GLY A 159 3.31 -10.83 -26.52
C GLY A 159 4.84 -10.85 -26.50
N THR A 160 5.55 -10.17 -25.58
CA THR A 160 7.01 -10.38 -25.48
C THR A 160 7.33 -11.66 -24.71
N ALA A 161 8.21 -12.49 -25.27
CA ALA A 161 8.69 -13.73 -24.62
C ALA A 161 9.64 -13.45 -23.43
N VAL A 162 10.14 -12.22 -23.33
CA VAL A 162 11.09 -11.78 -22.31
C VAL A 162 10.34 -10.93 -21.27
N PRO A 163 10.50 -11.19 -19.96
CA PRO A 163 9.93 -10.34 -18.92
C PRO A 163 10.49 -8.91 -19.03
N PRO A 164 9.69 -7.88 -18.72
CA PRO A 164 10.20 -6.53 -18.56
C PRO A 164 11.38 -6.48 -17.58
N PRO A 165 12.34 -5.55 -17.77
CA PRO A 165 13.44 -5.39 -16.84
C PRO A 165 12.92 -4.98 -15.46
N GLU A 166 13.68 -5.35 -14.44
CA GLU A 166 13.46 -4.89 -13.07
C GLU A 166 13.37 -3.35 -13.02
N GLN A 167 12.36 -2.84 -12.30
CA GLN A 167 12.16 -1.41 -12.15
C GLN A 167 12.21 -1.03 -10.67
N ARG A 168 13.15 -0.14 -10.33
CA ARG A 168 13.11 0.55 -9.04
C ARG A 168 12.17 1.74 -9.15
N ARG A 169 11.13 1.77 -8.32
CA ARG A 169 10.17 2.88 -8.24
C ARG A 169 10.02 3.35 -6.80
N ARG A 170 9.46 4.55 -6.65
CA ARG A 170 9.02 5.07 -5.35
C ARG A 170 7.55 4.71 -5.15
N SER A 171 7.22 4.22 -3.97
CA SER A 171 5.85 3.89 -3.57
C SER A 171 5.46 4.75 -2.37
N PRO A 172 4.25 5.35 -2.35
CA PRO A 172 3.68 5.87 -1.11
C PRO A 172 3.41 4.71 -0.15
N GLU A 173 3.54 4.98 1.15
CA GLU A 173 3.29 4.01 2.22
C GLU A 173 2.28 4.52 3.25
N GLY A 174 2.13 5.84 3.36
CA GLY A 174 1.22 6.49 4.29
C GLY A 174 1.68 7.88 4.66
N TRP A 175 1.24 8.35 5.83
CA TRP A 175 1.56 9.66 6.34
C TRP A 175 2.04 9.60 7.80
N LEU A 176 2.98 10.48 8.13
CA LEU A 176 3.26 10.85 9.51
C LEU A 176 2.62 12.20 9.78
N VAL A 177 1.84 12.27 10.85
CA VAL A 177 1.06 13.44 11.20
C VAL A 177 1.37 13.85 12.62
N ASP A 178 1.77 15.11 12.76
CA ASP A 178 2.07 15.71 14.05
C ASP A 178 0.82 16.43 14.54
N VAL A 179 0.31 16.00 15.70
CA VAL A 179 -0.89 16.57 16.33
C VAL A 179 -0.52 17.25 17.63
N GLU A 180 -0.88 18.53 17.75
CA GLU A 180 -0.87 19.24 19.03
C GLU A 180 -2.15 18.90 19.79
N GLU A 181 -2.06 17.98 20.75
CA GLU A 181 -3.21 17.51 21.52
C GLU A 181 -3.78 18.59 22.43
N HIS A 182 -5.12 18.58 22.54
CA HIS A 182 -5.82 19.38 23.54
C HIS A 182 -5.45 18.89 24.94
N ALA A 183 -5.27 19.84 25.87
CA ALA A 183 -4.96 19.56 27.27
C ALA A 183 -6.17 19.07 28.07
#